data_AF-A0A0Q6STA3-F1
#
_entry.id   AF-A0A0Q6STA3-F1
#
_cell.length_a   1.000
_cell.length_b   1.000
_cell.length_c   1.000
_cell.angle_alpha   90.00
_cell.angle_beta   90.00
_cell.angle_gamma   90.00
#
_symmetry.space_group_name_H-M   'P 1'
#
loop_
_entity.id
_entity.type
_entity.pdbx_description
1 polymer ?
#
loop_
_entity_poly.entity_id
_entity_poly.type
_entity_poly.pdbx_seq_one_letter_code
_entity_poly.pdbx_strand_id
1 'polypeptide(L)' 'MKRKVWPPFLGIVGVLFLGFTWTMGVPLETFFFAVPAVALITLLNLRTVRFCNSCGATLRSQNAFSKPAYCSKCGAKLEQ' A
#
# COMPACT_ATOMS: atom_id res chain seq x y z
N MET A 1 7.77 -13.39 -3.46
CA MET A 1 8.55 -12.14 -3.62
C MET A 1 7.72 -10.86 -3.60
N LYS A 2 6.59 -10.75 -4.34
CA LYS A 2 5.77 -9.50 -4.43
C LYS A 2 5.35 -8.91 -3.07
N ARG A 3 4.97 -9.74 -2.09
CA ARG A 3 4.63 -9.31 -0.71
C ARG A 3 5.78 -8.62 0.05
N LYS A 4 7.04 -8.98 -0.24
CA LYS A 4 8.22 -8.43 0.46
C LYS A 4 8.74 -7.14 -0.20
N VAL A 5 8.45 -6.96 -1.49
CA VAL A 5 8.86 -5.78 -2.27
C VAL A 5 7.79 -4.66 -2.21
N TRP A 6 6.52 -5.02 -2.00
CA TRP A 6 5.45 -4.02 -1.92
C TRP A 6 5.61 -3.00 -0.78
N PRO A 7 5.98 -3.41 0.45
CA PRO A 7 6.20 -2.46 1.54
C PRO A 7 7.34 -1.46 1.29
N PRO A 8 8.56 -1.89 0.88
CA PRO A 8 9.62 -0.95 0.57
C PRO A 8 9.29 -0.13 -0.69
N PHE A 9 8.59 -0.68 -1.68
CA PHE A 9 8.17 0.08 -2.87
C PHE A 9 7.24 1.24 -2.52
N LEU A 10 6.20 1.00 -1.72
CA LEU A 10 5.29 2.07 -1.26
C LEU A 10 6.02 3.14 -0.44
N GLY A 11 6.94 2.71 0.44
CA GLY A 11 7.78 3.64 1.20
C GLY A 11 8.67 4.51 0.30
N ILE A 12 9.35 3.91 -0.66
CA ILE A 12 10.22 4.62 -1.62
C ILE A 12 9.42 5.63 -2.44
N VAL A 13 8.25 5.23 -2.96
CA VAL A 13 7.37 6.12 -3.73
C VAL A 13 6.90 7.29 -2.86
N GLY A 14 6.50 7.04 -1.61
CA GLY A 14 6.11 8.10 -0.67
C GLY A 14 7.24 9.09 -0.37
N VAL A 15 8.46 8.59 -0.14
CA VAL A 15 9.66 9.43 0.08
C VAL A 15 10.00 10.25 -1.16
N LEU A 16 9.96 9.64 -2.34
CA LEU A 16 10.18 10.35 -3.61
C LEU A 16 9.14 11.46 -3.83
N PHE A 17 7.87 11.19 -3.55
CA PHE A 17 6.81 12.18 -3.65
C PHE A 17 7.07 13.38 -2.71
N LEU A 18 7.38 13.11 -1.43
CA LEU A 18 7.70 14.16 -0.47
C LEU A 18 8.95 14.95 -0.90
N GLY A 19 10.03 14.27 -1.28
CA GLY A 19 11.24 14.92 -1.79
C GLY A 19 10.97 15.79 -3.02
N PHE A 20 10.13 15.32 -3.94
CA PHE A 20 9.73 16.10 -5.12
C PHE A 20 8.93 17.34 -4.74
N THR A 21 7.94 17.22 -3.85
CA THR A 21 7.17 18.39 -3.38
C THR A 21 8.04 19.41 -2.66
N TRP A 22 9.08 18.96 -1.97
CA TRP A 22 10.09 19.84 -1.38
C TRP A 22 10.86 20.62 -2.45
N THR A 23 11.30 19.95 -3.52
CA THR A 23 12.00 20.63 -4.64
C THR A 23 11.13 21.61 -5.43
N MET A 24 9.81 21.40 -5.43
CA MET A 24 8.83 22.31 -6.06
C MET A 24 8.54 23.56 -5.22
N GLY A 25 9.11 23.67 -4.01
CA GLY A 25 8.90 24.82 -3.13
C GLY A 25 7.46 24.90 -2.60
N VAL A 26 6.81 23.75 -2.40
CA VAL A 26 5.46 23.69 -1.83
C VAL A 26 5.46 24.37 -0.44
N PRO A 27 4.46 25.20 -0.12
CA PRO A 27 4.39 25.88 1.17
C PRO A 27 4.52 24.91 2.35
N LEU A 28 5.26 25.31 3.38
CA LEU A 28 5.52 24.51 4.59
C LEU A 28 4.23 23.98 5.24
N GLU A 29 3.17 24.78 5.25
CA GLU A 29 1.85 24.39 5.75
C GLU A 29 1.30 23.18 4.98
N THR A 30 1.34 23.23 3.64
CA THR A 30 0.88 22.14 2.79
C THR A 30 1.76 20.91 2.95
N PHE A 31 3.08 21.09 3.06
CA PHE A 31 4.01 19.98 3.30
C PHE A 31 3.74 19.29 4.64
N PHE A 32 3.46 20.07 5.69
CA PHE A 32 3.14 19.55 7.03
C PHE A 32 1.85 18.71 7.03
N PHE A 33 0.86 19.04 6.20
CA PHE A 33 -0.33 18.20 5.99
C PHE A 33 -0.07 17.01 5.05
N ALA A 34 0.79 17.18 4.05
CA ALA A 34 1.10 16.13 3.08
C ALA A 34 1.83 14.93 3.72
N VAL A 35 2.79 15.18 4.62
CA VAL A 35 3.55 14.13 5.32
C VAL A 35 2.66 13.10 6.03
N PRO A 36 1.77 13.49 6.97
CA PRO A 36 0.89 12.54 7.65
C PRO A 36 -0.13 11.92 6.70
N ALA A 37 -0.60 12.65 5.67
CA ALA A 37 -1.50 12.09 4.67
C ALA A 37 -0.82 10.95 3.87
N VAL A 38 0.41 11.17 3.40
CA VAL A 38 1.20 10.15 2.68
C VAL A 38 1.49 8.95 3.59
N ALA A 39 1.86 9.18 4.84
CA ALA A 39 2.07 8.11 5.82
C ALA A 39 0.79 7.29 6.05
N LEU A 40 -0.35 7.95 6.20
CA LEU A 40 -1.65 7.29 6.39
C LEU A 40 -2.05 6.48 5.15
N ILE A 41 -1.92 7.06 3.95
CA ILE A 41 -2.21 6.36 2.68
C ILE A 41 -1.30 5.14 2.52
N THR A 42 -0.03 5.26 2.88
CA THR A 42 0.93 4.15 2.86
C THR A 42 0.50 3.04 3.80
N LEU A 43 0.17 3.38 5.06
CA LEU A 43 -0.32 2.42 6.06
C LEU A 43 -1.64 1.74 5.62
N LEU A 44 -2.56 2.51 5.05
CA LEU A 44 -3.82 1.98 4.52
C LEU A 44 -3.58 1.04 3.34
N ASN A 45 -2.66 1.38 2.42
CA ASN A 45 -2.28 0.51 1.32
C ASN A 45 -1.64 -0.78 1.83
N LEU A 46 -0.74 -0.70 2.83
CA LEU A 46 -0.13 -1.87 3.44
C LEU A 46 -1.15 -2.79 4.12
N ARG A 47 -2.17 -2.22 4.77
CA ARG A 47 -3.24 -3.01 5.42
C ARG A 47 -4.24 -3.60 4.44
N THR A 48 -4.57 -2.87 3.36
CA THR A 48 -5.61 -3.25 2.40
C THR A 48 -5.08 -4.22 1.34
N VAL A 49 -3.81 -4.06 0.94
CA VAL A 49 -3.21 -4.88 -0.11
C VAL A 49 -2.67 -6.16 0.50
N ARG A 50 -3.40 -7.26 0.31
CA ARG A 50 -2.92 -8.61 0.62
C ARG A 50 -2.41 -9.29 -0.63
N PHE A 51 -1.55 -10.29 -0.46
CA PHE A 51 -1.01 -11.08 -1.57
C PHE A 51 -1.35 -12.54 -1.36
N CYS A 52 -1.80 -13.23 -2.41
CA CYS A 52 -1.99 -14.68 -2.37
C CYS A 52 -0.62 -15.38 -2.41
N ASN A 53 -0.39 -16.32 -1.48
CA ASN A 53 0.87 -17.09 -1.42
C ASN A 53 1.01 -18.10 -2.57
N SER A 54 -0.09 -18.67 -3.09
CA SER A 54 -0.03 -19.67 -4.18
C SER A 54 0.21 -19.07 -5.57
N CYS A 55 -0.47 -17.98 -5.94
CA CYS A 55 -0.36 -17.40 -7.29
C CYS A 55 0.33 -16.03 -7.36
N GLY A 56 0.65 -15.43 -6.21
CA GLY A 56 1.26 -14.10 -6.14
C GLY A 56 0.35 -12.96 -6.63
N ALA A 57 -0.96 -13.21 -6.74
CA ALA A 57 -1.93 -12.19 -7.12
C ALA A 57 -2.14 -11.18 -5.97
N THR A 58 -2.26 -9.91 -6.35
CA THR A 58 -2.64 -8.82 -5.46
C THR A 58 -4.12 -8.91 -5.16
N LEU A 59 -4.46 -9.19 -3.91
CA LEU A 59 -5.83 -9.22 -3.41
C LEU A 59 -6.10 -7.89 -2.72
N ARG A 60 -6.75 -6.99 -3.45
CA ARG A 60 -7.31 -5.77 -2.88
C ARG A 60 -8.71 -6.11 -2.39
N SER A 61 -8.87 -6.44 -1.10
CA SER A 61 -10.21 -6.67 -0.57
C SER A 61 -10.96 -5.34 -0.56
N GLN A 62 -12.06 -5.25 -1.30
CA GLN A 62 -12.92 -4.06 -1.28
C GLN A 62 -13.56 -3.85 0.10
N ASN A 63 -13.71 -4.91 0.89
CA ASN A 63 -14.14 -4.86 2.28
C ASN A 63 -12.93 -5.06 3.21
N ALA A 64 -12.63 -4.05 4.02
CA ALA A 64 -11.64 -4.18 5.11
C ALA A 64 -12.07 -5.16 6.22
N PHE A 65 -13.38 -5.46 6.29
CA PHE A 65 -13.98 -6.31 7.33
C PHE A 65 -14.25 -7.76 6.89
N SER A 66 -14.33 -8.03 5.58
CA SER A 66 -14.63 -9.36 5.06
C SER A 66 -13.35 -10.00 4.57
N LYS A 67 -12.80 -10.97 5.31
CA LYS A 67 -11.63 -11.73 4.88
C LYS A 67 -12.05 -12.68 3.75
N PRO A 68 -11.57 -12.52 2.51
CA PRO A 68 -11.85 -13.48 1.46
C PRO A 68 -11.20 -14.82 1.82
N ALA A 69 -11.99 -15.90 1.90
CA ALA A 69 -11.50 -17.24 2.21
C ALA A 69 -10.71 -17.87 1.06
N TYR A 70 -10.94 -17.39 -0.18
CA TYR A 70 -10.35 -17.94 -1.40
C TYR A 70 -9.82 -16.83 -2.30
N CYS A 71 -8.72 -17.11 -3.01
CA CYS A 71 -8.16 -16.19 -3.99
C CYS A 71 -8.99 -16.16 -5.27
N SER A 72 -9.49 -14.99 -5.67
CA SER A 72 -10.29 -14.80 -6.90
C SER A 72 -9.56 -15.14 -8.20
N LYS A 73 -8.22 -15.25 -8.18
CA LYS A 73 -7.42 -15.53 -9.39
C LYS A 73 -7.06 -17.01 -9.57
N CYS A 74 -6.85 -17.75 -8.49
CA CYS A 74 -6.37 -19.13 -8.55
C CYS A 74 -7.17 -20.11 -7.70
N GLY A 75 -8.22 -19.65 -7.00
CA GLY A 75 -9.07 -20.49 -6.14
C GLY A 75 -8.40 -20.99 -4.86
N ALA A 76 -7.10 -20.71 -4.65
CA ALA A 76 -6.37 -21.18 -3.48
C ALA A 76 -6.95 -20.61 -2.19
N LYS A 77 -7.05 -21.46 -1.16
CA LYS A 77 -7.46 -21.06 0.19
C LYS A 77 -6.45 -20.05 0.73
N LEU A 78 -6.91 -18.88 1.12
CA LEU A 78 -6.06 -17.87 1.73
C LEU A 78 -5.88 -18.24 3.19
N GLU A 79 -4.83 -19.00 3.48
CA GLU A 79 -4.44 -19.27 4.86
C GLU A 79 -4.10 -17.93 5.53
N GLN A 80 -4.74 -17.70 6.67
CA GLN A 80 -4.89 -16.39 7.32
C GLN A 80 -3.56 -15.79 7.80
#